data_AF-A0A7S2SII1-F1
#
_entry.id   AF-A0A7S2SII1-F1
#
_cell.length_a   1.000
_cell.length_b   1.000
_cell.length_c   1.000
_cell.angle_alpha   90.00
_cell.angle_beta   90.00
_cell.angle_gamma   90.00
#
_symmetry.space_group_name_H-M   'P 1'
#
loop_
_entity.id
_entity.type
_entity.pdbx_description
1 polymer ?
#
loop_
_entity_poly.entity_id
_entity_poly.type
_entity_poly.pdbx_seq_one_letter_code
_entity_poly.pdbx_strand_id
1 'polypeptide(L)'
;SNNESDHHNNHHDDFKGGPVAFLGMDAPELPLDEIAHAFAIASSSSNTFRQSGGDSSSSSSSRAYLNPAADGGYGMLCLPSHAPPAIFQGIRWSDPLTTVSQLKALTDQKIDVTIGTLMHDIDEPHDLIQLAKRLCTRYDYTFHDNYFRNDMLSLLSQAQKDTTKQAQNDDVLETQKYQKTDNCNNGMCHHTLHVLKKIGMIHKKAP
;
A
#
# COMPACT_ATOMS: atom_id res chain seq x y z
N SER A 1 13.58 -51.02 -43.24
CA SER A 1 13.19 -49.64 -42.89
C SER A 1 12.29 -49.68 -41.69
N ASN A 2 12.86 -49.50 -40.50
CA ASN A 2 12.12 -49.46 -39.24
C ASN A 2 11.82 -47.99 -38.95
N ASN A 3 10.54 -47.63 -38.91
CA ASN A 3 10.07 -46.31 -38.49
C ASN A 3 10.02 -46.30 -36.97
N GLU A 4 11.03 -45.68 -36.34
CA GLU A 4 10.97 -45.25 -34.95
C GLU A 4 10.19 -43.92 -34.90
N SER A 5 8.95 -44.00 -34.43
CA SER A 5 8.12 -42.83 -34.12
C SER A 5 8.39 -42.42 -32.68
N ASP A 6 9.24 -41.42 -32.50
CA ASP A 6 9.52 -40.76 -31.22
C ASP A 6 8.25 -40.10 -30.66
N HIS A 7 7.61 -40.78 -29.72
CA HIS A 7 6.63 -40.16 -28.84
C HIS A 7 7.35 -39.30 -27.80
N HIS A 8 7.66 -38.05 -28.18
CA HIS A 8 7.91 -37.00 -27.21
C HIS A 8 6.62 -36.69 -26.45
N ASN A 9 6.40 -37.43 -25.36
CA ASN A 9 5.51 -37.03 -24.29
C ASN A 9 6.09 -35.74 -23.69
N ASN A 10 5.66 -34.60 -24.22
CA ASN A 10 5.76 -33.32 -23.53
C ASN A 10 4.92 -33.42 -22.25
N HIS A 11 5.54 -33.94 -21.19
CA HIS A 11 5.18 -33.59 -19.82
C HIS A 11 5.42 -32.08 -19.67
N HIS A 12 4.51 -31.27 -20.24
CA HIS A 12 4.15 -30.03 -19.60
C HIS A 12 3.56 -30.46 -18.27
N ASP A 13 4.43 -30.61 -17.27
CA ASP A 13 4.02 -30.42 -15.89
C ASP A 13 3.34 -29.05 -15.89
N ASP A 14 2.01 -29.07 -15.98
CA ASP A 14 1.14 -27.95 -15.66
C ASP A 14 1.51 -27.58 -14.23
N PHE A 15 2.54 -26.75 -14.08
CA PHE A 15 2.80 -26.00 -12.87
C PHE A 15 1.55 -25.16 -12.67
N LYS A 16 0.55 -25.76 -12.01
CA LYS A 16 -0.54 -25.04 -11.39
C LYS A 16 0.17 -24.18 -10.35
N GLY A 17 0.46 -22.94 -10.75
CA GLY A 17 1.10 -21.98 -9.88
C GLY A 17 0.38 -21.98 -8.53
N GLY A 18 1.13 -21.82 -7.45
CA GLY A 18 0.52 -21.49 -6.17
C GLY A 18 -0.03 -20.06 -6.18
N PRO A 19 -0.79 -19.66 -5.15
CA PRO A 19 -0.98 -18.25 -4.87
C PRO A 19 0.37 -17.51 -4.75
N VAL A 20 0.36 -16.22 -5.06
CA VAL A 20 1.54 -15.35 -4.99
C VAL A 20 1.21 -14.13 -4.14
N ALA A 21 2.10 -13.77 -3.21
CA ALA A 21 1.98 -12.57 -2.41
C ALA A 21 3.07 -11.54 -2.76
N PHE A 22 2.64 -10.29 -2.93
CA PHE A 22 3.50 -9.12 -3.03
C PHE A 22 3.46 -8.41 -1.68
N LEU A 23 4.63 -8.15 -1.11
CA LEU A 23 4.79 -7.54 0.22
C LEU A 23 5.66 -6.29 0.10
N GLY A 24 5.15 -5.16 0.60
CA GLY A 24 5.96 -3.98 0.89
C GLY A 24 6.93 -4.28 2.04
N MET A 25 8.15 -3.75 1.95
CA MET A 25 9.20 -3.95 2.96
C MET A 25 9.22 -2.86 4.05
N ASP A 26 8.37 -1.86 3.88
CA ASP A 26 8.21 -0.64 4.68
C ASP A 26 7.11 -0.75 5.76
N ALA A 27 6.40 -1.87 5.84
CA ALA A 27 5.36 -2.12 6.83
C ALA A 27 5.75 -3.24 7.80
N PRO A 28 6.64 -2.98 8.78
CA PRO A 28 7.24 -4.01 9.64
C PRO A 28 6.24 -4.69 10.59
N GLU A 29 5.02 -4.16 10.70
CA GLU A 29 3.99 -4.66 11.61
C GLU A 29 3.04 -5.67 10.96
N LEU A 30 3.26 -6.08 9.71
CA LEU A 30 2.42 -7.07 9.04
C LEU A 30 2.45 -8.42 9.80
N PRO A 31 1.33 -8.86 10.40
CA PRO A 31 1.31 -10.08 11.18
C PRO A 31 1.49 -11.34 10.30
N LEU A 32 2.25 -12.33 10.78
CA LEU A 32 2.47 -13.58 10.04
C LEU A 32 1.17 -14.37 9.81
N ASP A 33 0.24 -14.31 10.76
CA ASP A 33 -1.09 -14.90 10.66
C ASP A 33 -1.94 -14.24 9.57
N GLU A 34 -1.80 -12.92 9.36
CA GLU A 34 -2.43 -12.21 8.25
C GLU A 34 -1.91 -12.73 6.90
N ILE A 35 -0.59 -12.93 6.76
CA ILE A 35 0.03 -13.51 5.54
C ILE A 35 -0.47 -14.94 5.31
N ALA A 36 -0.47 -15.77 6.36
CA ALA A 36 -0.95 -17.16 6.27
C ALA A 36 -2.43 -17.22 5.88
N HIS A 37 -3.25 -16.33 6.45
CA HIS A 37 -4.67 -16.19 6.12
C HIS A 37 -4.86 -15.78 4.65
N ALA A 38 -4.09 -14.81 4.16
CA ALA A 38 -4.12 -14.39 2.76
C ALA A 38 -3.84 -15.56 1.80
N PHE A 39 -2.82 -16.38 2.11
CA PHE A 39 -2.52 -17.58 1.32
C PHE A 39 -3.65 -18.62 1.37
N ALA A 40 -4.30 -18.83 2.52
CA ALA A 40 -5.42 -19.76 2.63
C ALA A 40 -6.63 -19.32 1.77
N ILE A 41 -6.94 -18.01 1.77
CA ILE A 41 -7.99 -17.42 0.93
C ILE A 41 -7.64 -17.56 -0.56
N ALA A 42 -6.41 -17.25 -0.95
CA ALA A 42 -5.96 -17.33 -2.34
C ALA A 42 -5.79 -18.77 -2.85
N SER A 43 -5.56 -19.73 -1.97
CA SER A 43 -5.44 -21.16 -2.30
C SER A 43 -6.78 -21.90 -2.38
N SER A 44 -7.87 -21.31 -1.88
CA SER A 44 -9.17 -21.97 -1.75
C SER A 44 -9.69 -22.40 -3.13
N SER A 45 -9.41 -23.65 -3.48
CA SER A 45 -9.78 -24.21 -4.78
C SER A 45 -11.19 -24.75 -4.68
N SER A 46 -12.07 -24.35 -5.61
CA SER A 46 -13.38 -24.97 -5.80
C SER A 46 -13.19 -26.36 -6.43
N ASN A 47 -12.58 -27.30 -5.71
CA ASN A 47 -12.39 -28.67 -6.18
C ASN A 47 -13.60 -29.56 -5.80
N THR A 48 -14.80 -28.98 -5.75
CA THR A 48 -16.05 -29.73 -5.61
C THR A 48 -16.44 -30.29 -6.98
N PHE A 49 -15.68 -31.27 -7.46
CA PHE A 49 -16.12 -32.15 -8.52
C PHE A 49 -17.33 -32.96 -8.00
N ARG A 50 -18.52 -32.55 -8.43
CA ARG A 50 -19.75 -33.36 -8.57
C ARG A 50 -20.05 -34.35 -7.43
N GLN A 51 -20.84 -33.91 -6.45
CA GLN A 51 -21.93 -34.75 -5.97
C GLN A 51 -23.25 -34.04 -6.24
N SER A 52 -24.00 -34.64 -7.16
CA SER A 52 -25.33 -34.20 -7.57
C SER A 52 -26.31 -34.37 -6.40
N GLY A 53 -26.83 -33.25 -5.89
CA GLY A 53 -28.07 -33.25 -5.10
C GLY A 53 -27.96 -32.51 -3.77
N GLY A 54 -28.63 -31.37 -3.69
CA GLY A 54 -29.06 -30.77 -2.42
C GLY A 54 -28.21 -29.60 -1.94
N ASP A 55 -28.81 -28.42 -2.08
CA ASP A 55 -28.59 -27.17 -1.32
C ASP A 55 -27.42 -26.23 -1.67
N SER A 56 -27.85 -25.01 -1.99
CA SER A 56 -27.15 -23.85 -2.52
C SER A 56 -26.25 -23.15 -1.49
N SER A 57 -25.26 -23.83 -0.92
CA SER A 57 -24.30 -23.19 -0.01
C SER A 57 -22.92 -22.97 -0.68
N SER A 58 -22.76 -21.76 -1.22
CA SER A 58 -21.49 -21.02 -1.40
C SER A 58 -20.23 -21.87 -1.62
N SER A 59 -19.96 -22.30 -2.86
CA SER A 59 -18.60 -22.72 -3.24
C SER A 59 -17.69 -21.49 -3.17
N SER A 60 -16.85 -21.37 -2.13
CA SER A 60 -15.88 -20.28 -2.03
C SER A 60 -14.82 -20.43 -3.11
N SER A 61 -14.94 -19.66 -4.20
CA SER A 61 -13.86 -19.50 -5.17
C SER A 61 -12.66 -18.86 -4.49
N SER A 62 -11.45 -19.15 -4.96
CA SER A 62 -10.25 -18.46 -4.49
C SER A 62 -10.36 -16.97 -4.77
N ARG A 63 -9.95 -16.16 -3.81
CA ARG A 63 -10.06 -14.69 -3.84
C ARG A 63 -8.68 -14.07 -3.70
N ALA A 64 -8.49 -12.88 -4.23
CA ALA A 64 -7.36 -12.05 -3.84
C ALA A 64 -7.55 -11.55 -2.40
N TYR A 65 -6.44 -11.24 -1.73
CA TYR A 65 -6.41 -10.63 -0.41
C TYR A 65 -5.56 -9.37 -0.47
N LEU A 66 -6.08 -8.23 0.00
CA LEU A 66 -5.40 -6.94 -0.10
C LEU A 66 -5.43 -6.24 1.25
N ASN A 67 -4.26 -5.78 1.71
CA ASN A 67 -4.14 -4.92 2.89
C ASN A 67 -3.83 -3.48 2.44
N PRO A 68 -4.80 -2.56 2.56
CA PRO A 68 -4.59 -1.18 2.16
C PRO A 68 -3.58 -0.51 3.08
N ALA A 69 -2.85 0.48 2.57
CA ALA A 69 -2.04 1.40 3.36
C ALA A 69 -2.81 2.71 3.58
N ALA A 70 -2.40 3.49 4.59
CA ALA A 70 -3.08 4.71 4.99
C ALA A 70 -2.95 5.86 3.97
N ASP A 71 -1.92 5.82 3.14
CA ASP A 71 -1.60 6.79 2.08
C ASP A 71 -2.42 6.60 0.79
N GLY A 72 -3.14 5.46 0.67
CA GLY A 72 -3.90 5.07 -0.52
C GLY A 72 -3.25 3.97 -1.37
N GLY A 73 -2.02 3.56 -1.02
CA GLY A 73 -1.33 2.37 -1.49
C GLY A 73 -1.83 1.08 -0.81
N TYR A 74 -1.08 0.00 -0.98
CA TYR A 74 -1.30 -1.27 -0.27
C TYR A 74 0.05 -1.87 0.14
N GLY A 75 0.13 -2.37 1.37
CA GLY A 75 1.35 -3.03 1.88
C GLY A 75 1.40 -4.53 1.57
N MET A 76 0.26 -5.16 1.28
CA MET A 76 0.20 -6.55 0.81
C MET A 76 -0.89 -6.74 -0.24
N LEU A 77 -0.54 -7.52 -1.28
CA LEU A 77 -1.47 -8.08 -2.25
C LEU A 77 -1.16 -9.57 -2.46
N CYS A 78 -2.07 -10.44 -2.05
CA CYS A 78 -2.02 -11.87 -2.32
C CYS A 78 -3.01 -12.23 -3.42
N LEU A 79 -2.54 -12.92 -4.44
CA LEU A 79 -3.31 -13.28 -5.63
C LEU A 79 -3.50 -14.78 -5.74
N PRO A 80 -4.69 -15.23 -6.19
CA PRO A 80 -4.88 -16.62 -6.54
C PRO A 80 -4.11 -16.95 -7.83
N SER A 81 -3.80 -18.23 -8.04
CA SER A 81 -2.98 -18.68 -9.16
C SER A 81 -3.57 -18.46 -10.55
N HIS A 82 -4.87 -18.22 -10.64
CA HIS A 82 -5.58 -17.94 -11.89
C HIS A 82 -5.61 -16.44 -12.23
N ALA A 83 -5.02 -15.57 -11.40
CA ALA A 83 -5.01 -14.14 -11.65
C ALA A 83 -4.14 -13.79 -12.87
N PRO A 84 -4.69 -13.14 -13.92
CA PRO A 84 -3.92 -12.81 -15.11
C PRO A 84 -3.05 -11.57 -14.87
N PRO A 85 -1.93 -11.40 -15.60
CA PRO A 85 -1.09 -10.19 -15.49
C PRO A 85 -1.83 -8.87 -15.78
N ALA A 86 -2.95 -8.92 -16.50
CA ALA A 86 -3.78 -7.76 -16.83
C ALA A 86 -4.33 -7.01 -15.60
N ILE A 87 -4.34 -7.62 -14.41
CA ILE A 87 -4.72 -6.96 -13.15
C ILE A 87 -3.79 -5.80 -12.76
N PHE A 88 -2.61 -5.68 -13.38
CA PHE A 88 -1.67 -4.58 -13.15
C PHE A 88 -1.72 -3.51 -14.25
N GLN A 89 -2.65 -3.63 -15.21
CA GLN A 89 -2.83 -2.64 -16.26
C GLN A 89 -3.69 -1.47 -15.76
N GLY A 90 -3.26 -0.24 -16.05
CA GLY A 90 -4.02 0.97 -15.72
C GLY A 90 -4.00 1.35 -14.23
N ILE A 91 -3.10 0.75 -13.43
CA ILE A 91 -2.91 1.10 -12.02
C ILE A 91 -2.28 2.49 -11.92
N ARG A 92 -2.82 3.30 -11.00
CA ARG A 92 -2.29 4.62 -10.68
C ARG A 92 -1.20 4.48 -9.64
N TRP A 93 0.01 4.14 -10.06
CA TRP A 93 1.15 3.99 -9.15
C TRP A 93 1.53 5.30 -8.47
N SER A 94 1.95 5.23 -7.20
CA SER A 94 2.34 6.39 -6.38
C SER A 94 1.25 7.46 -6.29
N ASP A 95 -0.01 7.03 -6.24
CA ASP A 95 -1.19 7.88 -6.18
C ASP A 95 -2.06 7.50 -4.98
N PRO A 96 -2.76 8.45 -4.32
CA PRO A 96 -3.70 8.13 -3.25
C PRO A 96 -4.85 7.18 -3.67
N LEU A 97 -5.03 6.96 -4.97
CA LEU A 97 -6.01 6.03 -5.54
C LEU A 97 -5.37 4.73 -6.05
N THR A 98 -4.12 4.42 -5.70
CA THR A 98 -3.42 3.19 -6.10
C THR A 98 -4.26 1.96 -5.76
N THR A 99 -4.65 1.79 -4.49
CA THR A 99 -5.47 0.66 -4.03
C THR A 99 -6.83 0.61 -4.71
N VAL A 100 -7.49 1.75 -4.88
CA VAL A 100 -8.80 1.80 -5.56
C VAL A 100 -8.66 1.35 -7.02
N SER A 101 -7.60 1.78 -7.71
CA SER A 101 -7.34 1.35 -9.08
C SER A 101 -6.99 -0.14 -9.17
N GLN A 102 -6.29 -0.69 -8.18
CA GLN A 102 -5.97 -2.13 -8.08
C GLN A 102 -7.22 -2.98 -7.83
N LEU A 103 -8.09 -2.55 -6.91
CA LEU A 103 -9.38 -3.21 -6.66
C LEU A 103 -10.26 -3.21 -7.90
N LYS A 104 -10.28 -2.09 -8.65
CA LYS A 104 -10.98 -2.01 -9.92
C LYS A 104 -10.41 -3.01 -10.93
N ALA A 105 -9.09 -3.06 -11.11
CA ALA A 105 -8.45 -3.97 -12.06
C ALA A 105 -8.72 -5.45 -11.72
N LEU A 106 -8.69 -5.82 -10.44
CA LEU A 106 -9.08 -7.17 -9.98
C LEU A 106 -10.55 -7.49 -10.30
N THR A 107 -11.44 -6.55 -10.00
CA THR A 107 -12.89 -6.70 -10.24
C THR A 107 -13.21 -6.79 -11.74
N ASP A 108 -12.53 -6.02 -12.58
CA ASP A 108 -12.67 -6.07 -14.04
C ASP A 108 -12.28 -7.46 -14.58
N GLN A 109 -11.28 -8.12 -13.96
CA GLN A 109 -10.86 -9.49 -14.25
C GLN A 109 -11.69 -10.57 -13.52
N LYS A 110 -12.80 -10.20 -12.87
CA LYS A 110 -13.67 -11.12 -12.11
C LYS A 110 -12.97 -11.86 -10.97
N ILE A 111 -11.94 -11.22 -10.40
CA ILE A 111 -11.27 -11.71 -9.19
C ILE A 111 -11.90 -11.02 -8.01
N ASP A 112 -12.60 -11.81 -7.22
CA ASP A 112 -13.12 -11.38 -5.93
C ASP A 112 -11.97 -11.01 -4.99
N VAL A 113 -12.17 -9.98 -4.19
CA VAL A 113 -11.15 -9.49 -3.24
C VAL A 113 -11.69 -9.55 -1.82
N THR A 114 -10.84 -9.93 -0.89
CA THR A 114 -11.02 -9.77 0.56
C THR A 114 -10.10 -8.65 1.03
N ILE A 115 -10.65 -7.70 1.79
CA ILE A 115 -9.88 -6.59 2.35
C ILE A 115 -9.42 -6.98 3.75
N GLY A 116 -8.11 -6.94 3.95
CA GLY A 116 -7.46 -7.19 5.23
C GLY A 116 -7.34 -5.93 6.09
N THR A 117 -6.49 -6.02 7.09
CA THR A 117 -6.21 -4.90 8.01
C THR A 117 -5.47 -3.75 7.31
N LEU A 118 -5.82 -2.51 7.68
CA LEU A 118 -5.10 -1.31 7.26
C LEU A 118 -3.65 -1.35 7.77
N MET A 119 -2.70 -1.13 6.88
CA MET A 119 -1.27 -1.10 7.14
C MET A 119 -0.76 0.34 7.28
N HIS A 120 0.34 0.47 8.00
CA HIS A 120 1.10 1.71 8.14
C HIS A 120 2.50 1.45 7.61
N ASP A 121 2.74 1.97 6.41
CA ASP A 121 4.06 2.16 5.85
C ASP A 121 4.88 3.14 6.71
N ILE A 122 6.20 3.05 6.55
CA ILE A 122 7.18 3.86 7.25
C ILE A 122 7.95 4.66 6.20
N ASP A 123 7.39 5.78 5.78
CA ASP A 123 7.99 6.66 4.77
C ASP A 123 8.58 7.94 5.40
N GLU A 124 7.93 8.45 6.44
CA GLU A 124 8.32 9.69 7.10
C GLU A 124 8.86 9.45 8.52
N PRO A 125 9.70 10.36 9.05
CA PRO A 125 10.19 10.27 10.42
C PRO A 125 9.09 10.16 11.48
N HIS A 126 7.91 10.74 11.20
CA HIS A 126 6.76 10.65 12.10
C HIS A 126 6.23 9.21 12.23
N ASP A 127 6.34 8.40 11.19
CA ASP A 127 5.79 7.04 11.17
C ASP A 127 6.60 6.11 12.07
N LEU A 128 7.93 6.32 12.16
CA LEU A 128 8.79 5.63 13.13
C LEU A 128 8.36 5.91 14.58
N ILE A 129 7.95 7.15 14.88
CA ILE A 129 7.47 7.52 16.21
C ILE A 129 6.14 6.82 16.51
N GLN A 130 5.24 6.76 15.52
CA GLN A 130 3.97 6.06 15.66
C GLN A 130 4.18 4.55 15.83
N LEU A 131 5.08 3.95 15.05
CA LEU A 131 5.51 2.56 15.16
C LEU A 131 6.01 2.26 16.57
N ALA A 132 6.95 3.05 17.08
CA ALA A 132 7.48 2.85 18.42
C ALA A 132 6.39 2.92 19.50
N LYS A 133 5.44 3.85 19.39
CA LYS A 133 4.28 3.93 20.29
C LYS A 133 3.40 2.68 20.23
N ARG A 134 3.13 2.14 19.03
CA ARG A 134 2.33 0.92 18.84
C ARG A 134 3.04 -0.29 19.43
N LEU A 135 4.34 -0.47 19.15
CA LEU A 135 5.14 -1.55 19.71
C LEU A 135 5.16 -1.50 21.24
N CYS A 136 5.38 -0.32 21.85
CA CYS A 136 5.34 -0.18 23.30
C CYS A 136 3.97 -0.45 23.93
N THR A 137 2.89 -0.37 23.16
CA THR A 137 1.53 -0.66 23.65
C THR A 137 1.20 -2.14 23.50
N ARG A 138 1.71 -2.80 22.45
CA ARG A 138 1.42 -4.21 22.13
C ARG A 138 2.15 -5.18 23.07
N TYR A 139 3.38 -4.85 23.44
CA TYR A 139 4.08 -5.57 24.49
C TYR A 139 3.60 -4.99 25.83
N ASP A 140 2.63 -5.67 26.46
CA ASP A 140 2.21 -5.38 27.83
C ASP A 140 3.38 -5.69 28.76
N TYR A 141 4.34 -4.76 28.84
CA TYR A 141 5.51 -4.79 29.70
C TYR A 141 5.03 -4.64 31.14
N THR A 142 4.42 -5.71 31.67
CA THR A 142 3.83 -5.79 33.00
C THR A 142 4.86 -6.05 34.09
N PHE A 143 6.15 -6.08 33.76
CA PHE A 143 7.18 -6.39 34.75
C PHE A 143 8.44 -5.54 34.49
N HIS A 144 8.62 -4.52 35.35
CA HIS A 144 9.84 -3.75 35.63
C HIS A 144 10.23 -2.46 34.87
N ASP A 145 9.63 -2.05 33.75
CA ASP A 145 10.23 -0.97 32.93
C ASP A 145 9.37 0.26 32.60
N ASN A 146 8.59 0.73 33.59
CA ASN A 146 7.92 2.05 33.48
C ASN A 146 8.93 3.19 33.25
N TYR A 147 10.18 3.05 33.69
CA TYR A 147 11.22 4.05 33.48
C TYR A 147 11.66 4.09 32.01
N PHE A 148 11.96 2.93 31.42
CA PHE A 148 12.37 2.85 30.01
C PHE A 148 11.25 3.32 29.07
N ARG A 149 9.99 2.93 29.33
CA ARG A 149 8.86 3.41 28.52
C ARG A 149 8.70 4.93 28.58
N ASN A 150 8.80 5.54 29.77
CA ASN A 150 8.67 6.99 29.92
C ASN A 150 9.85 7.75 29.31
N ASP A 151 11.08 7.25 29.46
CA ASP A 151 12.28 7.85 28.88
C ASP A 151 12.24 7.77 27.34
N MET A 152 11.88 6.60 26.80
CA MET A 152 11.76 6.40 25.36
C MET A 152 10.63 7.25 24.76
N LEU A 153 9.46 7.35 25.41
CA LEU A 153 8.40 8.27 25.00
C LEU A 153 8.82 9.74 25.08
N SER A 154 9.61 10.12 26.09
CA SER A 154 10.16 11.47 26.23
C SER A 154 11.15 11.78 25.09
N LEU A 155 12.06 10.86 24.79
CA LEU A 155 13.01 10.97 23.68
C LEU A 155 12.30 11.08 22.33
N LEU A 156 11.28 10.25 22.08
CA LEU A 156 10.47 10.33 20.86
C LEU A 156 9.73 11.68 20.76
N SER A 157 9.19 12.18 21.86
CA SER A 157 8.53 13.49 21.90
C SER A 157 9.50 14.63 21.62
N GLN A 158 10.73 14.54 22.13
CA GLN A 158 11.78 15.51 21.88
C GLN A 158 12.24 15.48 20.42
N ALA A 159 12.49 14.28 19.88
CA ALA A 159 12.83 14.10 18.46
C ALA A 159 11.76 14.71 17.53
N GLN A 160 10.47 14.47 17.83
CA GLN A 160 9.37 15.05 17.05
C GLN A 160 9.40 16.59 17.06
N LYS A 161 9.65 17.20 18.22
CA LYS A 161 9.75 18.66 18.35
C LYS A 161 10.92 19.21 17.55
N ASP A 162 12.05 18.51 17.57
CA ASP A 162 13.27 18.95 16.89
C ASP A 162 13.13 18.83 15.37
N THR A 163 12.53 17.75 14.85
CA THR A 163 12.19 17.62 13.42
C THR A 163 11.21 18.71 12.96
N THR A 164 10.21 19.04 13.79
CA THR A 164 9.24 20.10 13.45
C THR A 164 9.91 21.48 13.39
N LYS A 165 10.80 21.78 14.35
CA LYS A 165 11.56 23.04 14.35
C LYS A 165 12.51 23.13 13.16
N GLN A 166 13.13 22.02 12.79
CA GLN A 166 14.03 21.97 11.64
C GLN A 166 13.27 22.23 10.34
N ALA A 167 12.13 21.57 10.12
CA ALA A 167 11.27 21.82 8.96
C ALA A 167 10.80 23.28 8.86
N GLN A 168 10.45 23.92 9.99
CA GLN A 168 10.08 25.35 10.02
C GLN A 168 11.26 26.26 9.67
N ASN A 169 12.47 25.94 10.12
CA ASN A 169 13.65 26.73 9.80
C ASN A 169 14.05 26.61 8.33
N ASP A 170 13.92 25.42 7.75
CA ASP A 170 14.24 25.17 6.34
C ASP A 170 13.27 25.92 5.41
N ASP A 171 11.97 25.95 5.72
CA ASP A 171 10.96 26.72 4.98
C ASP A 171 11.22 28.24 5.04
N VAL A 172 11.63 28.75 6.20
CA VAL A 172 12.05 30.16 6.36
C VAL A 172 13.31 30.46 5.54
N LEU A 173 14.29 29.57 5.55
CA LEU A 173 15.54 29.73 4.78
C LEU A 173 15.31 29.67 3.26
N GLU A 174 14.42 28.81 2.80
CA GLU A 174 14.03 28.75 1.40
C GLU A 174 13.28 30.02 0.98
N THR A 175 12.33 30.48 1.80
CA THR A 175 11.61 31.76 1.57
C THR A 175 12.56 32.96 1.54
N GLN A 176 13.59 32.99 2.40
CA GLN A 176 14.61 34.06 2.42
C GLN A 176 15.55 34.01 1.22
N LYS A 177 15.89 32.83 0.69
CA LYS A 177 16.69 32.70 -0.54
C LYS A 177 15.95 33.29 -1.74
N TYR A 178 14.64 33.09 -1.83
CA TYR A 178 13.80 33.66 -2.89
C TYR A 178 13.68 35.19 -2.80
N GLN A 179 13.57 35.76 -1.59
CA GLN A 179 13.51 37.22 -1.44
C GLN A 179 14.81 37.93 -1.81
N LYS A 180 15.97 37.24 -1.76
CA LYS A 180 17.27 37.84 -2.07
C LYS A 180 17.60 37.88 -3.57
N THR A 181 16.81 37.19 -4.41
CA THR A 181 16.98 37.17 -5.88
C THR A 181 16.20 38.25 -6.64
N ASP A 182 15.40 39.08 -5.96
CA ASP A 182 14.49 40.05 -6.59
C ASP A 182 15.11 41.40 -6.99
N ASN A 183 16.42 41.47 -7.24
CA ASN A 183 17.08 42.71 -7.69
C ASN A 183 17.37 42.77 -9.20
N CYS A 184 16.78 41.87 -9.99
CA CYS A 184 16.92 41.85 -11.45
C CYS A 184 15.61 42.33 -12.10
N ASN A 185 15.59 43.59 -12.51
CA ASN A 185 14.50 44.20 -13.26
C ASN A 185 14.27 43.53 -14.63
N ASN A 186 12.99 43.50 -14.99
CA ASN A 186 12.34 43.16 -16.26
C ASN A 186 12.13 41.68 -16.60
N GLY A 187 10.86 41.27 -16.58
CA GLY A 187 10.32 40.56 -17.74
C GLY A 187 9.41 39.35 -17.54
N MET A 188 8.89 39.06 -16.35
CA MET A 188 7.54 38.49 -16.13
C MET A 188 7.30 38.49 -14.63
N CYS A 189 6.82 39.64 -14.21
CA CYS A 189 6.45 39.99 -12.87
C CYS A 189 5.08 39.41 -12.56
N HIS A 190 4.79 39.10 -11.29
CA HIS A 190 3.41 38.98 -10.83
C HIS A 190 2.54 37.88 -11.51
N HIS A 191 3.09 36.96 -12.33
CA HIS A 191 2.26 36.18 -13.26
C HIS A 191 2.24 34.66 -13.03
N THR A 192 3.23 34.06 -12.36
CA THR A 192 2.99 32.78 -11.65
C THR A 192 2.28 33.03 -10.31
N LEU A 193 2.35 34.27 -9.78
CA LEU A 193 1.58 34.84 -8.65
C LEU A 193 0.05 34.71 -8.81
N HIS A 194 -0.39 34.12 -9.91
CA HIS A 194 -1.78 33.82 -10.08
C HIS A 194 -2.04 32.45 -10.70
N VAL A 195 -1.10 31.68 -11.26
CA VAL A 195 -1.34 30.23 -11.52
C VAL A 195 -2.03 29.53 -10.33
N LEU A 196 -1.77 30.05 -9.13
CA LEU A 196 -2.22 29.56 -7.84
C LEU A 196 -3.51 30.14 -7.28
N LYS A 197 -4.15 31.18 -7.87
CA LYS A 197 -5.48 31.47 -7.31
C LYS A 197 -6.39 30.20 -7.44
N LYS A 198 -6.24 29.25 -8.43
CA LYS A 198 -7.09 28.15 -9.16
C LYS A 198 -6.31 26.87 -9.18
N ILE A 199 -6.55 25.84 -8.39
CA ILE A 199 -7.13 25.63 -7.06
C ILE A 199 -8.46 26.34 -6.63
N GLY A 200 -8.67 27.67 -6.68
CA GLY A 200 -9.97 28.27 -7.13
C GLY A 200 -10.02 29.52 -8.09
N MET A 201 -8.89 30.06 -8.58
CA MET A 201 -8.50 31.22 -9.45
C MET A 201 -9.72 31.94 -9.85
N ILE A 202 -10.22 32.65 -8.86
CA ILE A 202 -11.12 33.75 -9.08
C ILE A 202 -12.50 33.23 -9.46
N HIS A 203 -13.37 33.20 -8.47
CA HIS A 203 -14.78 33.55 -8.61
C HIS A 203 -15.12 34.35 -7.35
N LYS A 204 -16.04 35.31 -7.31
CA LYS A 204 -17.00 35.89 -8.26
C LYS A 204 -17.52 37.18 -7.59
N LYS A 205 -17.96 38.18 -8.36
CA LYS A 205 -19.32 38.74 -8.27
C LYS A 205 -19.56 39.74 -9.41
N ALA A 206 -20.66 39.52 -10.14
CA ALA A 206 -21.33 40.52 -10.95
C ALA A 206 -22.30 41.32 -10.03
N PRO A 207 -22.74 42.51 -10.45
CA PRO A 207 -22.74 43.76 -9.68
C PRO A 207 -23.54 43.75 -8.37
#